data_AF-A0A3A1R3R2-F1
#
_entry.id   AF-A0A3A1R3R2-F1
#
_cell.length_a   1.000
_cell.length_b   1.000
_cell.length_c   1.000
_cell.angle_alpha   90.00
_cell.angle_beta   90.00
_cell.angle_gamma   90.00
#
_symmetry.space_group_name_H-M   'P 1'
#
loop_
_entity.id
_entity.type
_entity.pdbx_description
1 polymer ?
#
loop_
_entity_poly.entity_id
_entity_poly.type
_entity_poly.pdbx_seq_one_letter_code
_entity_poly.pdbx_strand_id
1 'polypeptide(L)'
;MNHQNFMTVQDGSASNEYVITADKQVVKGSVESLQKTEEGAEAVSEPAVKEDRVKESGNTEKSETVESEEKEEPATSISSDNGSGGNGSTGFADYLVLGMKHIWGGIDHLLFIVGLLLMRASVKDYVKILTAFTLGHSLTLGLAAMKILIIPPSIIEPLIALSIVYVAVENIWARKRGEEGLKWRWLVVLLFGFIHGFGFADFLAGKLEGSFAMPLFSFNLGVEIGQIAVLSVLFPVICYMRKLRYQTQIMYSASALVSLCGLYWLIERIL
;
A
#
# COMPACT_ATOMS: atom_id res chain seq x y z
N MET A 1 30.34 -15.81 42.63
CA MET A 1 29.01 -16.13 43.18
C MET A 1 28.00 -15.96 42.05
N ASN A 2 27.21 -17.01 41.79
CA ASN A 2 26.39 -17.22 40.59
C ASN A 2 25.37 -16.11 40.33
N HIS A 3 25.39 -15.53 39.13
CA HIS A 3 24.22 -14.87 38.55
C HIS A 3 23.38 -15.94 37.84
N GLN A 4 22.28 -16.38 38.46
CA GLN A 4 21.24 -17.13 37.75
C GLN A 4 20.39 -16.13 36.97
N ASN A 5 20.27 -16.34 35.66
CA ASN A 5 19.40 -15.55 34.79
C ASN A 5 17.94 -15.98 35.02
N PHE A 6 17.12 -15.08 35.53
CA PHE A 6 15.67 -15.24 35.57
C PHE A 6 15.07 -14.61 34.32
N MET A 7 14.19 -15.35 33.63
CA MET A 7 13.48 -14.85 32.45
C MET A 7 11.98 -15.00 32.71
N THR A 8 11.29 -13.88 32.92
CA THR A 8 9.83 -13.83 33.10
C THR A 8 9.18 -13.68 31.73
N VAL A 9 8.30 -14.62 31.36
CA VAL A 9 7.53 -14.55 30.11
C VAL A 9 6.11 -14.10 30.45
N GLN A 10 5.68 -12.94 29.94
CA GLN A 10 4.28 -12.51 30.00
C GLN A 10 3.55 -13.04 28.76
N ASP A 11 2.71 -14.05 28.96
CA ASP A 11 1.62 -14.41 28.06
C ASP A 11 0.31 -13.89 28.65
N GLY A 12 -0.59 -13.39 27.80
CA GLY A 12 -1.80 -12.68 28.20
C GLY A 12 -2.65 -13.49 29.19
N SER A 13 -2.77 -12.95 30.40
CA SER A 13 -3.67 -13.31 31.52
C SER A 13 -3.15 -14.22 32.65
N ALA A 14 -1.90 -14.68 32.68
CA ALA A 14 -1.30 -15.23 33.92
C ALA A 14 0.24 -15.21 33.89
N SER A 15 0.86 -14.46 34.82
CA SER A 15 2.31 -14.44 35.01
C SER A 15 2.82 -15.76 35.61
N ASN A 16 3.50 -16.57 34.80
CA ASN A 16 4.23 -17.76 35.28
C ASN A 16 5.74 -17.50 35.14
N GLU A 17 6.50 -17.66 36.24
CA GLU A 17 7.95 -17.60 36.23
C GLU A 17 8.56 -18.97 35.92
N TYR A 18 9.60 -18.98 35.09
CA TYR A 18 10.37 -20.18 34.73
C TYR A 18 11.83 -19.98 35.16
N VAL A 19 12.43 -21.04 35.73
CA VAL A 19 13.84 -21.04 36.13
C VAL A 19 14.60 -22.03 35.24
N ILE A 20 15.71 -21.58 34.65
CA ILE A 20 16.61 -22.42 33.86
C ILE A 20 17.77 -22.85 34.76
N THR A 21 17.85 -24.15 35.06
CA THR A 21 19.00 -24.75 35.74
C THR A 21 20.15 -25.01 34.77
N ALA A 22 21.37 -25.16 35.30
CA ALA A 22 22.62 -25.23 34.53
C ALA A 22 22.66 -26.34 33.45
N ASP A 23 21.79 -27.36 33.54
CA ASP A 23 21.64 -28.44 32.56
C ASP A 23 20.58 -28.18 31.46
N LYS A 24 20.11 -26.93 31.29
CA LYS A 24 19.16 -26.53 30.24
C LYS A 24 17.83 -27.31 30.24
N GLN A 25 17.31 -27.67 31.41
CA GLN A 25 15.92 -28.15 31.55
C GLN A 25 15.00 -27.00 31.99
N VAL A 26 13.81 -26.92 31.39
CA VAL A 26 12.78 -25.93 31.74
C VAL A 26 11.83 -26.57 32.75
N VAL A 27 11.85 -26.09 34.00
CA VAL A 27 10.96 -26.56 35.06
C VAL A 27 9.95 -25.45 35.39
N LYS A 28 8.65 -25.80 35.41
CA LYS A 28 7.56 -24.89 35.81
C LYS A 28 7.55 -24.79 37.34
N GLY A 29 8.03 -23.67 37.89
CA GLY A 29 8.03 -23.41 39.33
C GLY A 29 6.87 -22.49 39.72
N SER A 30 6.04 -22.92 40.66
CA SER A 30 5.04 -22.05 41.30
C SER A 30 5.62 -21.55 42.62
N VAL A 31 5.75 -20.22 42.78
CA VAL A 31 6.20 -19.60 44.02
C VAL A 31 4.98 -19.35 44.90
N GLU A 32 4.56 -20.36 45.65
CA GLU A 32 3.67 -20.15 46.78
C GLU A 32 4.09 -21.10 47.91
N SER A 33 4.77 -20.52 48.91
CA SER A 33 4.91 -20.95 50.32
C SER A 33 6.31 -20.74 50.93
N LEU A 34 6.87 -19.53 50.80
CA LEU A 34 7.71 -18.99 51.89
C LEU A 34 6.81 -18.43 52.99
N GLN A 35 6.17 -19.31 53.77
CA GLN A 35 5.73 -19.07 55.15
C GLN A 35 5.09 -20.34 55.74
N LYS A 36 5.93 -21.28 56.19
CA LYS A 36 5.74 -21.99 57.46
C LYS A 36 6.98 -22.80 57.77
N THR A 37 7.82 -22.23 58.62
CA THR A 37 8.71 -23.01 59.47
C THR A 37 7.89 -23.71 60.55
N GLU A 38 8.42 -24.86 60.97
CA GLU A 38 8.20 -25.63 62.20
C GLU A 38 7.46 -26.96 62.06
N GLU A 39 8.13 -27.98 62.63
CA GLU A 39 7.84 -29.42 62.74
C GLU A 39 8.05 -30.21 61.44
N GLY A 40 8.92 -31.22 61.32
CA GLY A 40 9.64 -32.02 62.30
C GLY A 40 9.75 -33.44 61.72
N ALA A 41 10.95 -34.02 61.77
CA ALA A 41 11.27 -35.45 61.66
C ALA A 41 11.20 -36.17 60.29
N GLU A 42 12.42 -36.51 59.84
CA GLU A 42 12.89 -37.87 59.50
C GLU A 42 12.45 -38.64 58.23
N ALA A 43 13.49 -38.99 57.48
CA ALA A 43 13.83 -40.33 56.98
C ALA A 43 13.38 -40.80 55.58
N VAL A 44 14.42 -40.93 54.72
CA VAL A 44 14.79 -42.15 53.96
C VAL A 44 13.83 -42.65 52.86
N SER A 45 14.23 -42.50 51.58
CA SER A 45 14.67 -43.63 50.72
C SER A 45 14.87 -43.22 49.25
N GLU A 46 15.82 -43.91 48.63
CA GLU A 46 16.41 -43.78 47.30
C GLU A 46 15.51 -44.12 46.09
N PRO A 47 15.96 -43.80 44.85
CA PRO A 47 15.13 -43.75 43.65
C PRO A 47 15.11 -45.06 42.85
N ALA A 48 14.05 -45.27 42.07
CA ALA A 48 14.01 -46.32 41.04
C ALA A 48 14.17 -45.70 39.64
N VAL A 49 15.39 -45.79 39.12
CA VAL A 49 15.78 -45.55 37.74
C VAL A 49 15.22 -46.67 36.85
N LYS A 50 14.62 -46.30 35.71
CA LYS A 50 14.59 -47.17 34.52
C LYS A 50 15.10 -46.37 33.33
N GLU A 51 16.33 -46.68 32.96
CA GLU A 51 16.93 -46.37 31.67
C GLU A 51 16.16 -47.12 30.58
N ASP A 52 15.88 -46.45 29.47
CA ASP A 52 15.76 -47.15 28.19
C ASP A 52 16.52 -46.41 27.10
N ARG A 53 17.19 -47.21 26.28
CA ARG A 53 18.41 -46.88 25.54
C ARG A 53 18.08 -46.49 24.10
N VAL A 54 18.57 -45.31 23.69
CA VAL A 54 19.20 -44.95 22.39
C VAL A 54 18.61 -45.53 21.09
N LYS A 55 18.20 -44.66 20.15
CA LYS A 55 18.77 -44.60 18.77
C LYS A 55 18.75 -43.17 18.21
N GLU A 56 19.95 -42.74 17.83
CA GLU A 56 20.31 -41.51 17.14
C GLU A 56 20.40 -41.77 15.62
N SER A 57 20.24 -40.69 14.82
CA SER A 57 20.66 -40.48 13.40
C SER A 57 19.52 -39.84 12.62
N GLY A 58 19.64 -38.68 11.97
CA GLY A 58 20.79 -37.80 11.73
C GLY A 58 20.35 -36.53 10.98
N ASN A 59 21.14 -35.47 11.16
CA ASN A 59 21.74 -34.61 10.12
C ASN A 59 20.79 -33.91 9.10
N THR A 60 20.90 -32.64 8.72
CA THR A 60 22.04 -31.72 8.68
C THR A 60 21.50 -30.32 8.30
N GLU A 61 22.18 -29.26 8.75
CA GLU A 61 22.41 -27.98 8.03
C GLU A 61 21.19 -27.09 7.70
N LYS A 62 21.21 -25.75 7.67
CA LYS A 62 22.13 -24.61 7.87
C LYS A 62 21.18 -23.41 7.64
N SER A 63 21.24 -22.26 8.27
CA SER A 63 22.23 -21.21 8.06
C SER A 63 21.59 -19.92 8.58
N GLU A 64 22.39 -19.11 9.24
CA GLU A 64 22.08 -17.78 9.72
C GLU A 64 21.78 -16.81 8.56
N THR A 65 20.92 -15.83 8.82
CA THR A 65 21.16 -14.45 8.37
C THR A 65 20.60 -13.46 9.40
N VAL A 66 21.49 -12.55 9.76
CA VAL A 66 21.34 -11.39 10.64
C VAL A 66 20.48 -10.34 9.97
N GLU A 67 19.54 -9.73 10.70
CA GLU A 67 18.90 -8.48 10.29
C GLU A 67 18.99 -7.47 11.43
N SER A 68 19.31 -6.24 11.04
CA SER A 68 19.77 -5.14 11.88
C SER A 68 18.58 -4.28 12.30
N GLU A 69 18.67 -3.73 13.51
CA GLU A 69 17.70 -2.86 14.15
C GLU A 69 17.40 -1.59 13.34
N GLU A 70 16.12 -1.25 13.18
CA GLU A 70 15.66 0.11 12.89
C GLU A 70 14.67 0.57 13.98
N LYS A 71 14.90 1.77 14.49
CA LYS A 71 14.18 2.45 15.57
C LYS A 71 12.73 2.79 15.18
N GLU A 72 11.76 2.40 16.00
CA GLU A 72 10.42 3.01 16.04
C GLU A 72 10.34 4.13 17.09
N GLU A 73 9.68 5.23 16.73
CA GLU A 73 9.14 6.26 17.63
C GLU A 73 7.70 6.62 17.20
N PRO A 74 6.86 7.21 18.08
CA PRO A 74 5.71 6.52 18.68
C PRO A 74 4.35 6.79 18.02
N ALA A 75 3.44 5.82 18.21
CA ALA A 75 2.04 5.87 17.82
C ALA A 75 1.24 6.95 18.58
N THR A 76 0.68 7.91 17.85
CA THR A 76 -0.37 8.80 18.35
C THR A 76 -1.71 8.07 18.40
N SER A 77 -2.18 7.75 19.61
CA SER A 77 -3.52 7.25 19.89
C SER A 77 -4.57 8.34 19.65
N ILE A 78 -5.44 8.14 18.66
CA ILE A 78 -6.66 8.94 18.50
C ILE A 78 -7.77 8.27 19.32
N SER A 79 -8.19 8.96 20.37
CA SER A 79 -9.35 8.66 21.19
C SER A 79 -10.62 8.71 20.34
N SER A 80 -11.37 7.62 20.30
CA SER A 80 -12.74 7.59 19.79
C SER A 80 -13.66 8.37 20.74
N ASP A 81 -14.09 9.57 20.33
CA ASP A 81 -15.24 10.23 20.92
C ASP A 81 -16.49 9.90 20.09
N ASN A 82 -17.49 9.37 20.77
CA ASN A 82 -18.70 8.81 20.19
C ASN A 82 -19.89 9.68 20.61
N GLY A 83 -20.22 10.66 19.77
CA GLY A 83 -21.39 11.55 19.92
C GLY A 83 -22.41 11.32 18.81
N SER A 84 -23.49 10.62 19.14
CA SER A 84 -24.55 10.12 18.25
C SER A 84 -25.39 11.21 17.55
N GLY A 85 -25.69 10.99 16.26
CA GLY A 85 -26.63 11.79 15.48
C GLY A 85 -26.90 11.32 14.04
N GLY A 86 -27.54 10.16 13.85
CA GLY A 86 -28.42 9.90 12.69
C GLY A 86 -27.86 9.18 11.44
N ASN A 87 -28.10 7.86 11.41
CA ASN A 87 -28.17 6.89 10.29
C ASN A 87 -27.97 7.33 8.81
N GLY A 88 -27.05 6.64 8.13
CA GLY A 88 -27.32 6.09 6.79
C GLY A 88 -26.29 6.32 5.68
N SER A 89 -24.99 5.99 5.84
CA SER A 89 -24.05 5.87 4.69
C SER A 89 -22.67 5.25 5.01
N THR A 90 -22.60 4.17 5.78
CA THR A 90 -21.32 3.44 6.04
C THR A 90 -20.83 2.63 4.81
N GLY A 91 -20.86 3.22 3.62
CA GLY A 91 -20.48 2.53 2.39
C GLY A 91 -20.26 3.52 1.24
N PHE A 92 -21.33 4.05 0.65
CA PHE A 92 -21.20 4.85 -0.59
C PHE A 92 -20.34 6.11 -0.42
N ALA A 93 -20.64 6.95 0.58
CA ALA A 93 -19.94 8.22 0.78
C ALA A 93 -18.46 7.98 1.14
N ASP A 94 -18.18 6.98 1.97
CA ASP A 94 -16.80 6.64 2.38
C ASP A 94 -15.95 6.20 1.18
N TYR A 95 -16.48 5.31 0.33
CA TYR A 95 -15.77 4.87 -0.87
C TYR A 95 -15.65 5.98 -1.92
N LEU A 96 -16.64 6.85 -2.04
CA LEU A 96 -16.57 8.03 -2.92
C LEU A 96 -15.46 8.98 -2.46
N VAL A 97 -15.38 9.30 -1.17
CA VAL A 97 -14.30 10.11 -0.61
C VAL A 97 -12.95 9.41 -0.73
N LEU A 98 -12.90 8.09 -0.56
CA LEU A 98 -11.68 7.31 -0.77
C LEU A 98 -11.19 7.40 -2.22
N GLY A 99 -12.09 7.34 -3.20
CA GLY A 99 -11.78 7.53 -4.63
C GLY A 99 -11.19 8.91 -4.94
N MET A 100 -11.77 9.97 -4.38
CA MET A 100 -11.21 11.33 -4.52
C MET A 100 -9.81 11.42 -3.89
N LYS A 101 -9.65 10.90 -2.67
CA LYS A 101 -8.37 10.89 -1.95
C LYS A 101 -7.30 10.07 -2.67
N HIS A 102 -7.67 8.98 -3.34
CA HIS A 102 -6.75 8.19 -4.15
C HIS A 102 -6.09 9.05 -5.24
N ILE A 103 -6.88 9.86 -5.96
CA ILE A 103 -6.36 10.76 -6.99
C ILE A 103 -5.52 11.89 -6.42
N TRP A 104 -5.90 12.47 -5.28
CA TRP A 104 -5.17 13.59 -4.69
C TRP A 104 -3.92 13.18 -3.90
N GLY A 105 -3.91 11.98 -3.31
CA GLY A 105 -2.78 11.45 -2.57
C GLY A 105 -1.72 10.79 -3.46
N GLY A 106 -2.13 10.28 -4.63
CA GLY A 106 -1.22 9.69 -5.61
C GLY A 106 -0.50 10.75 -6.43
N ILE A 107 0.74 11.09 -6.07
CA ILE A 107 1.54 12.07 -6.81
C ILE A 107 1.72 11.61 -8.28
N ASP A 108 1.86 10.30 -8.52
CA ASP A 108 1.86 9.72 -9.88
C ASP A 108 0.59 10.08 -10.67
N HIS A 109 -0.58 9.99 -10.04
CA HIS A 109 -1.87 10.26 -10.68
C HIS A 109 -2.00 11.75 -11.03
N LEU A 110 -1.64 12.63 -10.10
CA LEU A 110 -1.62 14.07 -10.35
C LEU A 110 -0.66 14.41 -11.49
N LEU A 111 0.54 13.82 -11.49
CA LEU A 111 1.54 14.08 -12.51
C LEU A 111 1.11 13.52 -13.88
N PHE A 112 0.45 12.37 -13.91
CA PHE A 112 -0.18 11.80 -15.11
C PHE A 112 -1.27 12.73 -15.66
N ILE A 113 -2.16 13.24 -14.81
CA ILE A 113 -3.21 14.20 -15.20
C ILE A 113 -2.59 15.49 -15.74
N VAL A 114 -1.59 16.06 -15.05
CA VAL A 114 -0.84 17.22 -15.55
C VAL A 114 -0.26 16.92 -16.93
N GLY A 115 0.39 15.77 -17.11
CA GLY A 115 0.86 15.28 -18.40
C GLY A 115 -0.24 15.25 -19.45
N LEU A 116 -1.43 14.75 -19.12
CA LEU A 116 -2.54 14.71 -20.06
C LEU A 116 -3.00 16.10 -20.51
N LEU A 117 -3.07 17.06 -19.58
CA LEU A 117 -3.56 18.42 -19.81
C LEU A 117 -2.57 19.34 -20.55
N LEU A 118 -1.28 18.99 -20.58
CA LEU A 118 -0.26 19.77 -21.30
C LEU A 118 -0.42 19.67 -22.83
N MET A 119 -1.06 18.61 -23.34
CA MET A 119 -1.47 18.51 -24.75
C MET A 119 -2.60 19.50 -25.03
N ARG A 120 -2.64 20.12 -26.21
CA ARG A 120 -3.77 20.99 -26.58
C ARG A 120 -4.98 20.15 -27.00
N ALA A 121 -6.05 20.21 -26.21
CA ALA A 121 -7.33 19.54 -26.48
C ALA A 121 -8.53 20.41 -26.06
N SER A 122 -9.73 20.08 -26.52
CA SER A 122 -10.96 20.70 -26.02
C SER A 122 -11.37 20.11 -24.65
N VAL A 123 -12.24 20.81 -23.92
CA VAL A 123 -12.78 20.29 -22.63
C VAL A 123 -13.46 18.94 -22.82
N LYS A 124 -14.22 18.77 -23.93
CA LYS A 124 -14.90 17.51 -24.25
C LYS A 124 -13.90 16.36 -24.46
N ASP A 125 -12.76 16.64 -25.09
CA ASP A 125 -11.72 15.63 -25.30
C ASP A 125 -11.07 15.22 -23.98
N TYR A 126 -10.79 16.17 -23.08
CA TYR A 126 -10.26 15.83 -21.76
C TYR A 126 -11.22 14.98 -20.96
N VAL A 127 -12.50 15.36 -20.90
CA VAL A 127 -13.51 14.55 -20.21
C VAL A 127 -13.55 13.14 -20.81
N LYS A 128 -13.59 13.01 -22.14
CA LYS A 128 -13.54 11.70 -22.81
C LYS A 128 -12.31 10.88 -22.42
N ILE A 129 -11.13 11.51 -22.38
CA ILE A 129 -9.86 10.84 -22.03
C ILE A 129 -9.85 10.42 -20.55
N LEU A 130 -10.31 11.28 -19.64
CA LEU A 130 -10.36 10.99 -18.21
C LEU A 130 -11.38 9.90 -17.90
N THR A 131 -12.58 9.96 -18.49
CA THR A 131 -13.57 8.88 -18.37
C THR A 131 -13.01 7.56 -18.94
N ALA A 132 -12.28 7.59 -20.05
CA ALA A 132 -11.62 6.40 -20.57
C ALA A 132 -10.59 5.82 -19.58
N PHE A 133 -9.80 6.65 -18.91
CA PHE A 133 -8.91 6.20 -17.82
C PHE A 133 -9.71 5.50 -16.72
N THR A 134 -10.78 6.13 -16.22
CA THR A 134 -11.60 5.58 -15.14
C THR A 134 -12.27 4.26 -15.53
N LEU A 135 -12.70 4.11 -16.79
CA LEU A 135 -13.24 2.85 -17.28
C LEU A 135 -12.21 1.72 -17.26
N GLY A 136 -10.97 2.00 -17.69
CA GLY A 136 -9.87 1.03 -17.62
C GLY A 136 -9.54 0.66 -16.18
N HIS A 137 -9.46 1.66 -15.32
CA HIS A 137 -9.22 1.52 -13.88
C HIS A 137 -10.30 0.67 -13.21
N SER A 138 -11.57 0.96 -13.51
CA SER A 138 -12.74 0.22 -13.02
C SER A 138 -12.67 -1.26 -13.41
N LEU A 139 -12.29 -1.55 -14.66
CA LEU A 139 -12.18 -2.92 -15.15
C LEU A 139 -11.15 -3.70 -14.34
N THR A 140 -9.96 -3.14 -14.16
CA THR A 140 -8.89 -3.80 -13.40
C THR A 140 -9.25 -4.00 -11.93
N LEU A 141 -9.78 -2.98 -11.27
CA LEU A 141 -10.21 -3.11 -9.87
C LEU A 141 -11.33 -4.15 -9.72
N GLY A 142 -12.23 -4.26 -10.70
CA GLY A 142 -13.23 -5.32 -10.74
C GLY A 142 -12.62 -6.72 -10.87
N LEU A 143 -11.63 -6.89 -11.76
CA LEU A 143 -10.89 -8.16 -11.92
C LEU A 143 -10.16 -8.55 -10.64
N ALA A 144 -9.53 -7.59 -9.97
CA ALA A 144 -8.83 -7.82 -8.71
C ALA A 144 -9.79 -8.12 -7.54
N ALA A 145 -10.93 -7.41 -7.45
CA ALA A 145 -11.95 -7.67 -6.45
C ALA A 145 -12.54 -9.08 -6.57
N MET A 146 -12.67 -9.60 -7.80
CA MET A 146 -13.07 -10.98 -8.07
C MET A 146 -11.93 -12.00 -7.91
N LYS A 147 -10.72 -11.55 -7.55
CA LYS A 147 -9.49 -12.37 -7.44
C LYS A 147 -9.16 -13.14 -8.73
N ILE A 148 -9.56 -12.61 -9.89
CA ILE A 148 -9.30 -13.24 -11.20
C ILE A 148 -7.86 -12.99 -11.63
N LEU A 149 -7.35 -11.78 -11.42
CA LEU A 149 -6.03 -11.35 -11.86
C LEU A 149 -5.39 -10.47 -10.80
N ILE A 150 -4.22 -10.88 -10.32
CA ILE A 150 -3.41 -10.15 -9.34
C ILE A 150 -2.01 -10.08 -9.93
N ILE A 151 -1.51 -8.87 -10.18
CA ILE A 151 -0.20 -8.62 -10.75
C ILE A 151 0.65 -7.95 -9.68
N PRO A 152 1.88 -8.41 -9.42
CA PRO A 152 2.70 -7.86 -8.36
C PRO A 152 3.03 -6.38 -8.59
N PRO A 153 3.10 -5.55 -7.53
CA PRO A 153 3.47 -4.13 -7.62
C PRO A 153 4.82 -3.89 -8.30
N SER A 154 5.78 -4.82 -8.16
CA SER A 154 7.10 -4.74 -8.81
C SER A 154 7.05 -4.65 -10.34
N ILE A 155 5.95 -5.07 -10.97
CA ILE A 155 5.73 -4.91 -12.42
C ILE A 155 4.86 -3.69 -12.69
N ILE A 156 3.83 -3.46 -11.87
CA ILE A 156 2.82 -2.43 -12.11
C ILE A 156 3.36 -1.02 -11.85
N GLU A 157 4.13 -0.83 -10.78
CA GLU A 157 4.65 0.48 -10.40
C GLU A 157 5.62 1.05 -11.46
N PRO A 158 6.57 0.27 -12.02
CA PRO A 158 7.35 0.70 -13.18
C PRO A 158 6.46 1.02 -14.40
N LEU A 159 5.42 0.24 -14.67
CA LEU A 159 4.52 0.51 -15.80
C LEU A 159 3.70 1.80 -15.61
N ILE A 160 3.29 2.11 -14.38
CA ILE A 160 2.67 3.39 -14.02
C ILE A 160 3.65 4.53 -14.30
N ALA A 161 4.89 4.45 -13.82
CA ALA A 161 5.91 5.47 -14.09
C ALA A 161 6.18 5.63 -15.60
N LEU A 162 6.28 4.51 -16.32
CA LEU A 162 6.49 4.49 -17.77
C LEU A 162 5.34 5.17 -18.52
N SER A 163 4.10 5.03 -18.06
CA SER A 163 2.95 5.71 -18.67
C SER A 163 3.02 7.23 -18.54
N ILE A 164 3.55 7.75 -17.42
CA ILE A 164 3.79 9.19 -17.21
C ILE A 164 4.82 9.69 -18.22
N VAL A 165 5.94 8.97 -18.34
CA VAL A 165 6.98 9.26 -19.34
C VAL A 165 6.40 9.25 -20.74
N TYR A 166 5.61 8.23 -21.08
CA TYR A 166 4.98 8.10 -22.39
C TYR A 166 4.12 9.32 -22.73
N VAL A 167 3.19 9.71 -21.84
CA VAL A 167 2.30 10.84 -22.08
C VAL A 167 3.08 12.15 -22.24
N ALA A 168 4.12 12.33 -21.42
CA ALA A 168 4.97 13.51 -21.47
C ALA A 168 5.76 13.61 -22.78
N VAL A 169 6.35 12.50 -23.23
CA VAL A 169 7.08 12.43 -24.50
C VAL A 169 6.13 12.58 -25.69
N GLU A 170 4.95 11.95 -25.63
CA GLU A 170 3.92 12.10 -26.66
C GLU A 170 3.51 13.58 -26.83
N ASN A 171 3.38 14.34 -25.74
CA ASN A 171 3.10 15.78 -25.80
C ASN A 171 4.14 16.56 -26.60
N ILE A 172 5.42 16.17 -26.51
CA ILE A 172 6.53 16.79 -27.22
C ILE A 172 6.46 16.44 -28.71
N TRP A 173 6.14 15.18 -29.04
CA TRP A 173 6.07 14.71 -30.43
C TRP A 173 4.80 15.12 -31.18
N ALA A 174 3.62 15.03 -30.57
CA ALA A 174 2.36 15.31 -31.25
C ALA A 174 2.23 16.77 -31.68
N ARG A 175 2.87 17.71 -30.96
CA ARG A 175 2.97 19.12 -31.36
C ARG A 175 3.60 19.32 -32.74
N LYS A 176 4.44 18.37 -33.19
CA LYS A 176 5.02 18.36 -34.54
C LYS A 176 4.09 17.74 -35.60
N ARG A 177 3.12 16.91 -35.20
CA ARG A 177 2.25 16.12 -36.09
C ARG A 177 0.84 16.68 -36.29
N GLY A 178 0.43 17.71 -35.54
CA GLY A 178 -0.90 18.31 -35.64
C GLY A 178 -2.01 17.53 -34.92
N GLU A 179 -3.28 17.76 -35.29
CA GLU A 179 -4.47 17.30 -34.56
C GLU A 179 -4.75 15.78 -34.66
N GLU A 180 -4.06 15.05 -35.54
CA GLU A 180 -4.23 13.60 -35.71
C GLU A 180 -3.85 12.78 -34.46
N GLY A 181 -3.03 13.33 -33.55
CA GLY A 181 -2.59 12.66 -32.33
C GLY A 181 -3.69 12.41 -31.29
N LEU A 182 -4.79 13.16 -31.30
CA LEU A 182 -5.85 13.03 -30.27
C LEU A 182 -6.79 11.85 -30.51
N LYS A 183 -6.94 11.40 -31.77
CA LYS A 183 -7.99 10.44 -32.16
C LYS A 183 -7.90 9.11 -31.41
N TRP A 184 -6.67 8.66 -31.14
CA TRP A 184 -6.39 7.37 -30.50
C TRP A 184 -5.91 7.50 -29.05
N ARG A 185 -5.67 8.73 -28.57
CA ARG A 185 -5.13 8.97 -27.22
C ARG A 185 -6.05 8.44 -26.12
N TRP A 186 -7.38 8.51 -26.30
CA TRP A 186 -8.33 7.95 -25.34
C TRP A 186 -8.19 6.42 -25.18
N LEU A 187 -7.80 5.69 -26.23
CA LEU A 187 -7.55 4.24 -26.15
C LEU A 187 -6.25 3.95 -25.41
N VAL A 188 -5.19 4.73 -25.67
CA VAL A 188 -3.93 4.59 -24.93
C VAL A 188 -4.15 4.88 -23.45
N VAL A 189 -4.91 5.91 -23.12
CA VAL A 189 -5.22 6.28 -21.73
C VAL A 189 -6.16 5.28 -21.05
N LEU A 190 -7.07 4.63 -21.79
CA LEU A 190 -7.84 3.48 -21.30
C LEU A 190 -6.91 2.36 -20.83
N LEU A 191 -5.88 2.03 -21.63
CA LEU A 191 -4.87 1.02 -21.27
C LEU A 191 -4.05 1.46 -20.05
N PHE A 192 -3.69 2.74 -19.94
CA PHE A 192 -3.01 3.24 -18.76
C PHE A 192 -3.90 3.20 -17.52
N GLY A 193 -5.19 3.53 -17.64
CA GLY A 193 -6.15 3.36 -16.55
C GLY A 193 -6.22 1.91 -16.08
N PHE A 194 -6.24 0.97 -17.01
CA PHE A 194 -6.18 -0.47 -16.71
C PHE A 194 -4.91 -0.84 -15.92
N ILE A 195 -3.74 -0.35 -16.31
CA ILE A 195 -2.49 -0.58 -15.56
C ILE A 195 -2.55 0.06 -14.17
N HIS A 196 -2.98 1.32 -14.06
CA HIS A 196 -3.05 2.04 -12.78
C HIS A 196 -4.01 1.37 -11.80
N GLY A 197 -5.08 0.73 -12.29
CA GLY A 197 -6.00 -0.04 -11.46
C GLY A 197 -5.31 -1.10 -10.62
N PHE A 198 -4.25 -1.72 -11.14
CA PHE A 198 -3.52 -2.74 -10.38
C PHE A 198 -2.70 -2.13 -9.24
N GLY A 199 -2.25 -0.88 -9.36
CA GLY A 199 -1.47 -0.21 -8.31
C GLY A 199 -2.26 0.03 -7.01
N PHE A 200 -3.59 -0.09 -7.06
CA PHE A 200 -4.47 0.07 -5.91
C PHE A 200 -5.36 -1.17 -5.65
N ALA A 201 -5.29 -2.16 -6.54
CA ALA A 201 -6.11 -3.36 -6.53
C ALA A 201 -6.00 -4.14 -5.22
N ASP A 202 -4.79 -4.38 -4.73
CA ASP A 202 -4.55 -5.20 -3.55
C ASP A 202 -5.10 -4.54 -2.27
N PHE A 203 -4.91 -3.23 -2.14
CA PHE A 203 -5.46 -2.46 -1.02
C PHE A 203 -6.99 -2.50 -1.00
N LEU A 204 -7.61 -2.35 -2.16
CA LEU A 204 -9.07 -2.34 -2.26
C LEU A 204 -9.63 -3.76 -2.06
N ALA A 205 -9.02 -4.79 -2.65
CA ALA A 205 -9.43 -6.18 -2.47
C ALA A 205 -9.41 -6.62 -1.00
N GLY A 206 -8.45 -6.13 -0.20
CA GLY A 206 -8.39 -6.37 1.24
C GLY A 206 -9.52 -5.72 2.06
N LYS A 207 -10.25 -4.74 1.49
CA LYS A 207 -11.36 -4.04 2.16
C LYS A 207 -12.75 -4.50 1.73
N LEU A 208 -12.82 -5.31 0.68
CA LEU A 208 -14.08 -5.72 0.06
C LEU A 208 -14.47 -7.13 0.53
N GLU A 209 -15.10 -7.22 1.70
CA GLU A 209 -15.75 -8.46 2.15
C GLU A 209 -17.20 -8.52 1.64
N GLY A 210 -17.53 -9.58 0.89
CA GLY A 210 -18.89 -9.80 0.39
C GLY A 210 -19.24 -9.02 -0.88
N SER A 211 -19.90 -7.86 -0.76
CA SER A 211 -20.46 -7.12 -1.90
C SER A 211 -19.51 -6.04 -2.44
N PHE A 212 -18.71 -6.39 -3.45
CA PHE A 212 -17.73 -5.47 -4.03
C PHE A 212 -18.31 -4.45 -5.02
N ALA A 213 -19.47 -4.72 -5.62
CA ALA A 213 -20.00 -3.90 -6.73
C ALA A 213 -20.30 -2.45 -6.33
N MET A 214 -21.01 -2.24 -5.21
CA MET A 214 -21.40 -0.89 -4.77
C MET A 214 -20.19 -0.07 -4.26
N PRO A 215 -19.29 -0.61 -3.41
CA PRO A 215 -18.03 0.04 -3.07
C PRO A 215 -17.18 0.41 -4.28
N LEU A 216 -17.03 -0.51 -5.24
CA LEU A 216 -16.22 -0.30 -6.42
C LEU A 216 -16.78 0.79 -7.33
N PHE A 217 -18.11 0.78 -7.54
CA PHE A 217 -18.79 1.84 -8.26
C PHE A 217 -18.62 3.20 -7.58
N SER A 218 -18.85 3.26 -6.26
CA SER A 218 -18.70 4.49 -5.46
C SER A 218 -17.28 5.04 -5.51
N PHE A 219 -16.28 4.15 -5.41
CA PHE A 219 -14.88 4.50 -5.51
C PHE A 219 -14.52 5.09 -6.88
N ASN A 220 -14.92 4.43 -7.97
CA ASN A 220 -14.62 4.92 -9.32
C ASN A 220 -15.37 6.22 -9.64
N LEU A 221 -16.58 6.40 -9.13
CA LEU A 221 -17.28 7.68 -9.20
C LEU A 221 -16.51 8.78 -8.45
N GLY A 222 -15.96 8.47 -7.28
CA GLY A 222 -15.07 9.35 -6.54
C GLY A 222 -13.80 9.70 -7.32
N VAL A 223 -13.19 8.73 -8.01
CA VAL A 223 -12.04 8.95 -8.89
C VAL A 223 -12.38 9.93 -10.02
N GLU A 224 -13.49 9.71 -10.73
CA GLU A 224 -13.91 10.59 -11.82
C GLU A 224 -14.20 12.02 -11.32
N ILE A 225 -14.87 12.17 -10.18
CA ILE A 225 -15.09 13.47 -9.53
C ILE A 225 -13.76 14.13 -9.18
N GLY A 226 -12.82 13.38 -8.57
CA GLY A 226 -11.50 13.87 -8.21
C GLY A 226 -10.69 14.36 -9.42
N GLN A 227 -10.73 13.62 -10.53
CA GLN A 227 -10.09 14.01 -11.78
C GLN A 227 -10.73 15.26 -12.40
N ILE A 228 -12.06 15.35 -12.42
CA ILE A 228 -12.79 16.52 -12.92
C ILE A 228 -12.48 17.75 -12.07
N ALA A 229 -12.36 17.60 -10.75
CA ALA A 229 -11.97 18.69 -9.85
C ALA A 229 -10.56 19.21 -10.19
N VAL A 230 -9.59 18.30 -10.37
CA VAL A 230 -8.23 18.67 -10.79
C VAL A 230 -8.24 19.35 -12.16
N LEU A 231 -8.98 18.81 -13.13
CA LEU A 231 -9.15 19.42 -14.45
C LEU A 231 -9.72 20.84 -14.35
N SER A 232 -10.74 21.05 -13.53
CA SER A 232 -11.41 22.35 -13.36
C SER A 232 -10.46 23.43 -12.83
N VAL A 233 -9.51 23.05 -11.98
CA VAL A 233 -8.49 23.96 -11.42
C VAL A 233 -7.33 24.18 -12.40
N LEU A 234 -6.80 23.11 -13.00
CA LEU A 234 -5.60 23.22 -13.85
C LEU A 234 -5.89 23.75 -15.26
N PHE A 235 -7.08 23.47 -15.81
CA PHE A 235 -7.45 23.91 -17.14
C PHE A 235 -7.35 25.44 -17.34
N PRO A 236 -7.90 26.32 -16.46
CA PRO A 236 -7.76 27.77 -16.62
C PRO A 236 -6.29 28.22 -16.52
N VAL A 237 -5.49 27.61 -15.64
CA VAL A 237 -4.05 27.90 -15.51
C VAL A 237 -3.33 27.61 -16.83
N ILE A 238 -3.57 26.44 -17.42
CA ILE A 238 -2.97 26.06 -18.69
C ILE A 238 -3.47 26.95 -19.84
N CYS A 239 -4.75 27.32 -19.84
CA CYS A 239 -5.29 28.26 -20.81
C CYS A 239 -4.64 29.64 -20.69
N TYR A 240 -4.36 30.10 -19.47
CA TYR A 240 -3.62 31.33 -19.23
C TYR A 240 -2.17 31.24 -19.71
N MET A 241 -1.45 30.16 -19.38
CA MET A 241 -0.07 29.94 -19.84
C MET A 241 0.04 29.88 -21.37
N ARG A 242 -1.00 29.39 -22.06
CA ARG A 242 -1.10 29.38 -23.53
C ARG A 242 -1.31 30.77 -24.15
N LYS A 243 -1.65 31.80 -23.37
CA LYS A 243 -1.75 33.19 -23.86
C LYS A 243 -0.41 33.94 -23.78
N LEU A 244 0.58 33.40 -23.06
CA LEU A 244 1.87 34.04 -22.89
C LEU A 244 2.72 33.95 -24.17
N ARG A 245 3.61 34.93 -24.38
CA ARG A 245 4.52 34.99 -25.54
C ARG A 245 5.38 33.72 -25.70
N TYR A 246 5.78 33.13 -24.58
CA TYR A 246 6.62 31.92 -24.53
C TYR A 246 5.82 30.62 -24.34
N GLN A 247 4.52 30.61 -24.72
CA GLN A 247 3.63 29.46 -24.51
C GLN A 247 4.23 28.13 -24.98
N THR A 248 4.93 28.12 -26.11
CA THR A 248 5.48 26.90 -26.69
C THR A 248 6.60 26.35 -25.81
N GLN A 249 7.55 27.20 -25.42
CA GLN A 249 8.66 26.86 -24.54
C GLN A 249 8.16 26.38 -23.19
N ILE A 250 7.23 27.12 -22.58
CA ILE A 250 6.67 26.78 -21.26
C ILE A 250 6.06 25.37 -21.27
N MET A 251 5.30 25.02 -22.31
CA MET A 251 4.67 23.71 -22.39
C MET A 251 5.65 22.58 -22.71
N TYR A 252 6.70 22.84 -23.52
CA TYR A 252 7.77 21.88 -23.74
C TYR A 252 8.57 21.64 -22.47
N SER A 253 8.95 22.69 -21.75
CA SER A 253 9.63 22.60 -20.47
C SER A 253 8.79 21.86 -19.43
N ALA A 254 7.49 22.17 -19.33
CA ALA A 254 6.60 21.44 -18.44
C ALA A 254 6.51 19.94 -18.79
N SER A 255 6.39 19.60 -20.08
CA SER A 255 6.37 18.19 -20.51
C SER A 255 7.72 17.51 -20.26
N ALA A 256 8.83 18.20 -20.47
CA ALA A 256 10.16 17.67 -20.17
C ALA A 256 10.33 17.41 -18.66
N LEU A 257 9.89 18.33 -17.80
CA LEU A 257 9.92 18.14 -16.34
C LEU A 257 9.08 16.94 -15.91
N VAL A 258 7.85 16.81 -16.42
CA VAL A 258 7.00 15.64 -16.16
C VAL A 258 7.71 14.35 -16.59
N SER A 259 8.33 14.35 -17.78
CA SER A 259 9.08 13.19 -18.28
C SER A 259 10.30 12.85 -17.42
N LEU A 260 11.01 13.85 -16.89
CA LEU A 260 12.17 13.63 -16.02
C LEU A 260 11.75 13.06 -14.67
N CYS A 261 10.68 13.59 -14.06
CA CYS A 261 10.12 13.03 -12.82
C CYS A 261 9.64 11.58 -13.04
N GLY A 262 8.93 11.31 -14.14
CA GLY A 262 8.50 9.95 -14.48
C GLY A 262 9.67 9.00 -14.71
N LEU A 263 10.76 9.46 -15.33
CA LEU A 263 11.95 8.64 -15.56
C LEU A 263 12.70 8.37 -14.26
N TYR A 264 12.78 9.36 -13.37
CA TYR A 264 13.34 9.19 -12.03
C TYR A 264 12.59 8.08 -11.26
N TRP A 265 11.26 8.16 -11.18
CA TRP A 265 10.46 7.11 -10.51
C TRP A 265 10.52 5.77 -11.23
N LEU A 266 10.64 5.76 -12.56
CA LEU A 266 10.80 4.52 -13.31
C LEU A 266 12.09 3.80 -12.91
N ILE A 267 13.20 4.52 -12.80
CA ILE A 267 14.48 3.94 -12.38
C ILE A 267 14.39 3.48 -10.91
N GLU A 268 13.84 4.33 -10.04
CA GLU A 268 13.66 4.02 -8.61
C GLU A 268 12.84 2.74 -8.39
N ARG A 269 11.81 2.48 -9.22
CA ARG A 269 10.94 1.30 -9.09
C ARG A 269 11.48 0.04 -9.78
N ILE A 270 12.50 0.19 -10.65
CA ILE A 270 13.15 -0.94 -11.34
C ILE A 270 14.33 -1.48 -10.53
N LEU A 271 15.05 -0.61 -9.83
CA LEU A 271 16.20 -0.95 -8.99
C LEU A 271 15.76 -1.56 -7.65
#